data_AF-A0A354ETF4-F1
#
_entry.id   AF-A0A354ETF4-F1
#
_cell.length_a   1.000
_cell.length_b   1.000
_cell.length_c   1.000
_cell.angle_alpha   90.00
_cell.angle_beta   90.00
_cell.angle_gamma   90.00
#
_symmetry.space_group_name_H-M   'P 1'
#
loop_
_entity.id
_entity.type
_entity.pdbx_description
1 polymer ?
#
loop_
_entity_poly.entity_id
_entity_poly.type
_entity_poly.pdbx_seq_one_letter_code
_entity_poly.pdbx_strand_id
1 'polypeptide(L)'
;MRRLSAPEASPFRSDPASPFPAPEDKGRKNGNRIMFRIASLTTAAVLAAGSAAAAPIEARIPYGDLDLSSRAGATAFDNRVQRIARNLCTGRRPVERLSCVEKVRDEALSLLPDRARADYARGRIAFDA
;
A
#
# COMPACT_ATOMS: atom_id res chain seq x y z
N MET A 1 -14.28 60.08 6.46
CA MET A 1 -12.82 60.13 6.20
C MET A 1 -12.15 59.48 7.40
N ARG A 2 -11.40 58.36 7.38
CA ARG A 2 -10.50 57.73 6.41
C ARG A 2 -10.64 56.20 6.49
N ARG A 3 -10.48 55.53 5.34
CA ARG A 3 -10.28 54.09 5.17
C ARG A 3 -8.86 53.72 5.65
N LEU A 4 -8.71 52.54 6.26
CA LEU A 4 -7.42 51.84 6.37
C LEU A 4 -7.67 50.37 6.02
N SER A 5 -6.73 49.87 5.20
CA SER A 5 -6.83 48.76 4.28
C SER A 5 -6.68 47.38 4.92
N ALA A 6 -7.23 46.39 4.23
CA ALA A 6 -6.99 44.96 4.41
C ALA A 6 -5.53 44.56 4.10
N PRO A 7 -5.16 43.32 4.43
CA PRO A 7 -4.69 42.45 3.34
C PRO A 7 -5.53 41.18 3.17
N GLU A 8 -5.82 40.88 1.90
CA GLU A 8 -6.49 39.71 1.36
C GLU A 8 -5.79 38.39 1.74
N ALA A 9 -6.55 37.45 2.31
CA ALA A 9 -6.17 36.04 2.32
C ALA A 9 -6.73 35.40 1.03
N SER A 10 -5.82 35.09 0.10
CA SER A 10 -6.13 34.42 -1.17
C SER A 10 -6.61 32.98 -0.97
N PRO A 11 -7.52 32.46 -1.82
CA PRO A 11 -7.96 31.08 -1.80
C PRO A 11 -6.91 30.16 -2.44
N PHE A 12 -6.53 29.09 -1.73
CA PHE A 12 -5.71 28.02 -2.27
C PHE A 12 -6.52 27.26 -3.33
N ARG A 13 -6.14 27.48 -4.58
CA ARG A 13 -6.68 26.84 -5.79
C ARG A 13 -5.85 25.59 -6.06
N SER A 14 -6.42 24.41 -5.84
CA SER A 14 -5.82 23.14 -6.25
C SER A 14 -6.33 22.79 -7.65
N ASP A 15 -5.53 23.10 -8.67
CA ASP A 15 -5.70 22.55 -10.01
C ASP A 15 -5.16 21.10 -10.07
N PRO A 16 -5.80 20.21 -10.86
CA PRO A 16 -5.38 18.84 -11.07
C PRO A 16 -4.40 18.69 -12.25
N ALA A 17 -3.75 17.53 -12.32
CA ALA A 17 -2.99 16.95 -13.42
C ALA A 17 -1.46 17.04 -13.35
N SER A 18 -0.83 15.87 -13.23
CA SER A 18 0.14 15.44 -14.25
C SER A 18 0.36 13.92 -14.23
N PRO A 19 0.78 13.34 -15.38
CA PRO A 19 0.53 11.96 -15.78
C PRO A 19 1.76 11.07 -15.57
N PHE A 20 1.56 9.84 -15.12
CA PHE A 20 2.63 8.83 -15.07
C PHE A 20 2.94 8.30 -16.48
N PRO A 21 4.22 8.24 -16.89
CA PRO A 21 4.62 7.52 -18.10
C PRO A 21 4.68 6.00 -17.85
N ALA A 22 4.18 5.23 -18.81
CA ALA A 22 4.23 3.76 -18.84
C ALA A 22 5.60 3.25 -19.30
N PRO A 23 6.08 2.08 -18.82
CA PRO A 23 7.32 1.47 -19.30
C PRO A 23 7.15 0.70 -20.63
N GLU A 24 8.11 0.89 -21.54
CA GLU A 24 8.27 0.15 -22.80
C GLU A 24 8.81 -1.28 -22.56
N ASP A 25 8.08 -2.29 -23.05
CA ASP A 25 8.49 -3.71 -22.98
C ASP A 25 8.97 -4.20 -24.36
N LYS A 26 10.27 -4.51 -24.47
CA LYS A 26 10.87 -5.14 -25.67
C LYS A 26 10.65 -6.65 -25.64
N GLY A 27 9.53 -7.10 -26.21
CA GLY A 27 9.21 -8.51 -26.42
C GLY A 27 10.16 -9.21 -27.41
N ARG A 28 10.93 -10.19 -26.90
CA ARG A 28 11.69 -11.16 -27.71
C ARG A 28 10.80 -12.38 -28.04
N LYS A 29 10.49 -12.53 -29.32
CA LYS A 29 9.68 -13.59 -29.92
C LYS A 29 10.49 -14.88 -30.09
N ASN A 30 9.94 -16.02 -29.63
CA ASN A 30 10.23 -17.33 -30.23
C ASN A 30 8.89 -18.01 -30.53
N GLY A 31 8.62 -18.17 -31.82
CA GLY A 31 7.42 -18.83 -32.32
C GLY A 31 7.66 -20.32 -32.54
N ASN A 32 6.59 -21.11 -32.34
CA ASN A 32 6.46 -22.40 -33.01
C ASN A 32 5.07 -22.49 -33.67
N ARG A 33 5.07 -23.01 -34.89
CA ARG A 33 4.00 -22.95 -35.92
C ARG A 33 2.77 -23.81 -35.53
N ILE A 34 1.59 -23.20 -35.39
CA ILE A 34 0.45 -23.14 -36.33
C ILE A 34 -0.02 -24.50 -36.87
N MET A 35 -1.22 -24.93 -36.44
CA MET A 35 -2.40 -25.34 -37.23
C MET A 35 -3.50 -25.76 -36.21
N PHE A 36 -4.71 -25.18 -36.13
CA PHE A 36 -5.87 -25.48 -36.98
C PHE A 36 -7.04 -24.50 -36.67
N ARG A 37 -7.60 -23.92 -37.76
CA ARG A 37 -9.04 -23.71 -38.07
C ARG A 37 -9.84 -22.52 -37.50
N ILE A 38 -10.04 -21.56 -38.41
CA ILE A 38 -11.29 -20.85 -38.80
C ILE A 38 -12.22 -20.30 -37.69
N ALA A 39 -12.05 -18.99 -37.46
CA ALA A 39 -13.02 -17.93 -37.22
C ALA A 39 -14.46 -18.26 -36.74
N SER A 40 -14.80 -17.71 -35.57
CA SER A 40 -15.97 -16.84 -35.42
C SER A 40 -15.82 -15.93 -34.20
N LEU A 41 -16.06 -14.63 -34.41
CA LEU A 41 -15.97 -13.58 -33.39
C LEU A 41 -17.17 -13.66 -32.44
N THR A 42 -16.91 -13.77 -31.14
CA THR A 42 -17.77 -13.18 -30.10
C THR A 42 -16.91 -12.52 -29.04
N THR A 43 -17.10 -11.22 -28.94
CA THR A 43 -16.54 -10.24 -28.01
C THR A 43 -16.88 -10.61 -26.56
N ALA A 44 -15.89 -10.58 -25.68
CA ALA A 44 -15.84 -9.75 -24.46
C ALA A 44 -15.12 -10.41 -23.27
N ALA A 45 -14.24 -9.61 -22.67
CA ALA A 45 -13.70 -9.68 -21.32
C ALA A 45 -12.73 -10.82 -20.99
N VAL A 46 -11.45 -10.51 -21.25
CA VAL A 46 -10.30 -10.91 -20.44
C VAL A 46 -10.67 -10.87 -18.95
N LEU A 47 -10.78 -12.02 -18.27
CA LEU A 47 -10.68 -12.02 -16.82
C LEU A 47 -9.22 -11.71 -16.49
N ALA A 48 -9.00 -10.48 -16.06
CA ALA A 48 -7.72 -9.97 -15.59
C ALA A 48 -7.12 -10.94 -14.55
N ALA A 49 -6.07 -11.66 -14.96
CA ALA A 49 -5.04 -12.11 -14.06
C ALA A 49 -4.30 -10.85 -13.58
N GLY A 50 -4.87 -10.21 -12.56
CA GLY A 50 -4.46 -8.87 -12.13
C GLY A 50 -5.39 -8.25 -11.09
N SER A 51 -6.24 -9.03 -10.43
CA SER A 51 -6.75 -8.63 -9.13
C SER A 51 -5.64 -8.87 -8.11
N ALA A 52 -4.84 -7.83 -7.86
CA ALA A 52 -4.47 -7.55 -6.48
C ALA A 52 -5.77 -7.22 -5.73
N ALA A 53 -6.66 -8.21 -5.59
CA ALA A 53 -7.64 -8.20 -4.53
C ALA A 53 -6.77 -7.99 -3.29
N ALA A 54 -7.00 -6.89 -2.58
CA ALA A 54 -6.46 -6.68 -1.26
C ALA A 54 -6.88 -7.88 -0.44
N ALA A 55 -6.06 -8.94 -0.45
CA ALA A 55 -6.18 -10.02 0.49
C ALA A 55 -6.19 -9.29 1.84
N PRO A 56 -7.21 -9.53 2.68
CA PRO A 56 -7.34 -8.81 3.94
C PRO A 56 -5.98 -8.86 4.62
N ILE A 57 -5.50 -7.76 5.21
CA ILE A 57 -4.14 -7.80 5.76
C ILE A 57 -3.96 -8.94 6.75
N GLU A 58 -5.04 -9.37 7.41
CA GLU A 58 -5.12 -10.61 8.19
C GLU A 58 -4.54 -11.85 7.44
N ALA A 59 -4.78 -11.97 6.13
CA ALA A 59 -4.25 -13.04 5.29
C ALA A 59 -2.73 -12.92 5.02
N ARG A 60 -2.14 -11.73 5.16
CA ARG A 60 -0.70 -11.50 4.98
C ARG A 60 0.06 -11.38 6.30
N ILE A 61 -0.56 -10.73 7.27
CA ILE A 61 -0.09 -10.46 8.63
C ILE A 61 -1.29 -10.73 9.55
N PRO A 62 -1.45 -11.97 10.05
CA PRO A 62 -2.55 -12.27 10.95
C PRO A 62 -2.42 -11.41 12.20
N TYR A 63 -3.55 -10.87 12.67
CA TYR A 63 -3.65 -10.05 13.87
C TYR A 63 -4.93 -10.34 14.67
N GLY A 64 -5.88 -11.11 14.14
CA GLY A 64 -7.14 -11.43 14.79
C GLY A 64 -7.01 -12.23 16.09
N ASP A 65 -5.84 -12.84 16.34
CA ASP A 65 -5.46 -13.49 17.59
C ASP A 65 -4.83 -12.53 18.62
N LEU A 66 -4.56 -11.28 18.23
CA LEU A 66 -3.90 -10.28 19.06
C LEU A 66 -4.91 -9.27 19.59
N ASP A 67 -4.84 -9.00 20.89
CA ASP A 67 -5.49 -7.82 21.46
C ASP A 67 -4.66 -6.57 21.16
N LEU A 68 -4.91 -5.92 20.02
CA LEU A 68 -4.21 -4.71 19.59
C LEU A 68 -4.39 -3.52 20.53
N SER A 69 -5.44 -3.52 21.38
CA SER A 69 -5.66 -2.47 22.36
C SER A 69 -4.72 -2.57 23.57
N SER A 70 -4.10 -3.73 23.76
CA SER A 70 -3.08 -3.96 24.77
C SER A 70 -1.67 -3.64 24.25
N ARG A 71 -0.78 -3.27 25.18
CA ARG A 71 0.65 -3.10 24.90
C ARG A 71 1.28 -4.36 24.30
N ALA A 72 0.93 -5.53 24.83
CA ALA A 72 1.49 -6.80 24.39
C ALA A 72 1.05 -7.15 22.97
N GLY A 73 -0.23 -6.97 22.63
CA GLY A 73 -0.75 -7.26 21.30
C GLY A 73 -0.25 -6.28 20.24
N ALA A 74 -0.19 -4.98 20.55
CA ALA A 74 0.40 -3.99 19.63
C ALA A 74 1.88 -4.30 19.33
N THR A 75 2.66 -4.68 20.36
CA THR A 75 4.06 -5.08 20.19
C THR A 75 4.20 -6.38 19.39
N ALA A 76 3.31 -7.35 19.64
CA ALA A 76 3.29 -8.61 18.89
C ALA A 76 3.00 -8.37 17.40
N PHE A 77 2.07 -7.46 17.09
CA PHE A 77 1.79 -7.04 15.71
C PHE A 77 3.00 -6.39 15.06
N ASP A 78 3.64 -5.43 15.73
CA ASP A 78 4.87 -4.78 15.23
C ASP A 78 5.97 -5.80 14.93
N ASN A 79 6.16 -6.79 15.81
CA ASN A 79 7.15 -7.84 15.59
C ASN A 79 6.84 -8.72 14.37
N ARG A 80 5.56 -8.98 14.08
CA ARG A 80 5.13 -9.70 12.87
C ARG A 80 5.40 -8.87 11.62
N VAL A 81 5.01 -7.60 11.63
CA VAL A 81 5.29 -6.64 10.55
C VAL A 81 6.80 -6.54 10.30
N GLN A 82 7.60 -6.39 11.36
CA GLN A 82 9.05 -6.27 11.28
C GLN A 82 9.71 -7.51 10.67
N ARG A 83 9.21 -8.72 10.99
CA ARG A 83 9.70 -9.98 10.41
C ARG A 83 9.45 -10.04 8.90
N ILE A 84 8.23 -9.70 8.49
CA ILE A 84 7.84 -9.68 7.08
C ILE A 84 8.63 -8.60 6.33
N ALA A 85 8.74 -7.40 6.90
CA ALA A 85 9.53 -6.31 6.35
C ALA A 85 11.00 -6.71 6.15
N ARG A 86 11.61 -7.42 7.10
CA ARG A 86 13.00 -7.90 6.95
C ARG A 86 13.15 -8.85 5.76
N ASN A 87 12.16 -9.70 5.50
CA ASN A 87 12.16 -10.60 4.35
C ASN A 87 12.01 -9.81 3.04
N LEU A 88 11.03 -8.91 2.97
CA LEU A 88 10.75 -8.09 1.78
C LEU A 88 11.87 -7.10 1.44
N CYS A 89 12.55 -6.58 2.46
CA CYS A 89 13.63 -5.60 2.31
C CYS A 89 15.02 -6.25 2.22
N THR A 90 15.10 -7.57 2.03
CA THR A 90 16.37 -8.28 1.82
C THR A 90 17.02 -7.83 0.51
N GLY A 91 18.36 -7.76 0.50
CA GLY A 91 19.14 -7.35 -0.68
C GLY A 91 19.28 -5.84 -0.89
N ARG A 92 18.63 -5.01 -0.06
CA ARG A 92 18.79 -3.54 -0.08
C ARG A 92 20.00 -3.08 0.74
N ARG A 93 20.56 -1.91 0.40
CA ARG A 93 21.64 -1.29 1.19
C ARG A 93 21.13 -0.91 2.59
N PRO A 94 21.98 -0.80 3.62
CA PRO A 94 21.52 -0.61 5.01
C PRO A 94 20.55 0.57 5.20
N VAL A 95 20.87 1.74 4.63
CA VAL A 95 20.02 2.95 4.74
C VAL A 95 18.69 2.77 3.98
N GLU A 96 18.72 2.22 2.77
CA GLU A 96 17.53 1.91 1.98
C GLU A 96 16.64 0.85 2.65
N ARG A 97 17.25 -0.09 3.37
CA ARG A 97 16.55 -1.12 4.13
C ARG A 97 15.73 -0.51 5.25
N LEU A 98 16.24 0.52 5.94
CA LEU A 98 15.49 1.23 6.98
C LEU A 98 14.23 1.88 6.41
N SER A 99 14.36 2.65 5.32
CA SER A 99 13.20 3.27 4.65
C SER A 99 12.22 2.23 4.10
N CYS A 100 12.72 1.10 3.59
CA CYS A 100 11.87 0.01 3.14
C CYS A 100 11.06 -0.59 4.29
N VAL A 101 11.68 -0.82 5.44
CA VAL A 101 11.00 -1.37 6.62
C VAL A 101 9.90 -0.43 7.10
N GLU A 102 10.20 0.87 7.15
CA GLU A 102 9.24 1.90 7.55
C GLU A 102 8.03 1.92 6.60
N LYS A 103 8.26 1.93 5.28
CA LYS A 103 7.17 1.89 4.29
C LYS A 103 6.32 0.63 4.37
N VAL A 104 6.94 -0.53 4.66
CA VAL A 104 6.19 -1.78 4.86
C VAL A 104 5.32 -1.68 6.11
N ARG A 105 5.80 -1.03 7.18
CA ARG A 105 5.00 -0.80 8.37
C ARG A 105 3.84 0.15 8.09
N ASP A 106 4.07 1.25 7.41
CA ASP A 106 3.03 2.23 7.10
C ASP A 106 1.93 1.61 6.22
N GLU A 107 2.33 0.78 5.24
CA GLU A 107 1.39 0.00 4.44
C GLU A 107 0.65 -1.06 5.27
N ALA A 108 1.33 -1.70 6.23
CA ALA A 108 0.66 -2.62 7.13
C ALA A 108 -0.43 -1.92 7.96
N LEU A 109 -0.19 -0.67 8.37
CA LEU A 109 -1.17 0.12 9.12
C LEU A 109 -2.30 0.65 8.23
N SER A 110 -1.99 1.00 6.97
CA SER A 110 -3.00 1.50 6.01
C SER A 110 -4.06 0.45 5.68
N LEU A 111 -3.67 -0.83 5.68
CA LEU A 111 -4.55 -1.95 5.39
C LEU A 111 -5.36 -2.46 6.60
N LEU A 112 -5.08 -1.98 7.82
CA LEU A 112 -5.89 -2.31 8.99
C LEU A 112 -7.27 -1.62 8.90
N PRO A 113 -8.36 -2.32 9.28
CA PRO A 113 -9.66 -1.69 9.50
C PRO A 113 -9.54 -0.56 10.53
N ASP A 114 -10.36 0.49 10.39
CA ASP A 114 -10.23 1.70 11.21
C ASP A 114 -10.30 1.42 12.72
N ARG A 115 -11.17 0.49 13.14
CA ARG A 115 -11.25 0.05 14.54
C ARG A 115 -9.93 -0.56 15.03
N ALA A 116 -9.38 -1.50 14.27
CA ALA A 116 -8.12 -2.15 14.62
C ALA A 116 -6.95 -1.16 14.65
N ARG A 117 -6.97 -0.13 13.77
CA ARG A 117 -5.97 0.94 13.76
C ARG A 117 -6.06 1.82 15.02
N ALA A 118 -7.28 2.14 15.47
CA ALA A 118 -7.51 2.87 16.71
C ALA A 118 -7.11 2.04 17.95
N ASP A 119 -7.39 0.75 17.95
CA ASP A 119 -6.98 -0.18 19.01
C ASP A 119 -5.46 -0.25 19.10
N TYR A 120 -4.79 -0.48 17.97
CA TYR A 120 -3.34 -0.45 17.87
C TYR A 120 -2.74 0.87 18.39
N ALA A 121 -3.31 2.02 18.02
CA ALA A 121 -2.84 3.32 18.50
C ALA A 121 -2.94 3.43 20.04
N ARG A 122 -4.03 2.95 20.65
CA ARG A 122 -4.17 2.90 22.12
C ARG A 122 -3.14 1.98 22.75
N GLY A 123 -2.95 0.79 22.21
CA GLY A 123 -1.96 -0.17 22.71
C GLY A 123 -0.53 0.36 22.64
N ARG A 124 -0.22 1.16 21.61
CA ARG A 124 1.07 1.85 21.45
C ARG A 124 1.27 3.00 22.44
N ILE A 125 0.27 3.84 22.67
CA ILE A 125 0.37 4.96 23.63
C ILE A 125 0.59 4.45 25.06
N ALA A 126 0.03 3.29 25.42
CA ALA A 126 0.30 2.63 26.70
C ALA A 126 1.78 2.21 26.91
N PHE A 127 2.64 2.39 25.89
CA PHE A 127 4.09 2.20 26.01
C PHE A 127 4.84 3.49 26.38
N ASP A 128 4.31 4.67 26.00
CA ASP A 128 4.99 5.97 26.07
C ASP A 128 4.61 6.79 27.32
N ALA A 129 3.65 6.31 28.12
CA ALA A 129 3.19 6.89 29.38
C ALA A 129 3.84 6.20 30.59
#